data_AF-A0AAV9SG35-F1
#
_entry.id   AF-A0AAV9SG35-F1
#
_cell.length_a   1.000
_cell.length_b   1.000
_cell.length_c   1.000
_cell.angle_alpha   90.00
_cell.angle_beta   90.00
_cell.angle_gamma   90.00
#
_symmetry.space_group_name_H-M   'P 1'
#
loop_
_entity.id
_entity.type
_entity.pdbx_description
1 polymer ?
#
loop_
_entity_poly.entity_id
_entity_poly.type
_entity_poly.pdbx_seq_one_letter_code
_entity_poly.pdbx_strand_id
1 'polypeptide(L)'
;MLRATEILYTLTLAEMRRFRKDGRLVEGFPAREHYQRLTEGRRSLGLFQHHDAIAGTGRDPVVIDYGIRLFHAILNLRQVLLSSAHWLLLLDKGQYHKDQSKSFLHMDDVISAQDALPQKTTLTLSDEPRSLTVFNPTEQHRTIVINLVVDSPDAHIVDGETGRPIAAQISAVWMEPSRVSAEAFQLSFAAELLPLSLIVYHVIKAPAGSTPRARYTIHRHGNPPTVHSEHFQMSQLDRTEANTPLSLSNKHLQMWCSPETGLLQKLRLQSGLVRQVQVQFLWYGTRTSGDKSGAYLFLPRVEGPQAYSSSEPPLVRVTRGPIFSDITSCFPHFTHTVRLYHLDGHAGKSLEISNTVDIRSETNRELVMQIISDVTSGNRFYTDLNGFQMQQRRTLEKLPLQANFYPMTSSSFLQDSTSRLSLLSAQSQAVASLRSGELELVLDRRLQQDDNRGLGQGVTDNKLTANLYHLLLEDHKGEAKAPRCCAEMRGNQPPSPCRRVRNPNPI
;
A
#
# COMPACT_ATOMS: atom_id res chain seq x y z
N MET A 1 9.15 -8.40 -0.40
CA MET A 1 9.59 -9.69 0.19
C MET A 1 10.99 -10.09 -0.29
N LEU A 2 11.19 -10.45 -1.56
CA LEU A 2 12.48 -10.96 -2.08
C LEU A 2 13.72 -10.17 -1.63
N ARG A 3 13.76 -8.85 -1.90
CA ARG A 3 14.85 -7.95 -1.45
C ARG A 3 15.14 -8.07 0.04
N ALA A 4 14.10 -8.00 0.88
CA ALA A 4 14.24 -8.07 2.33
C ALA A 4 14.85 -9.41 2.76
N THR A 5 14.34 -10.52 2.21
CA THR A 5 14.85 -11.85 2.50
C THR A 5 16.31 -12.03 2.06
N GLU A 6 16.70 -11.52 0.89
CA GLU A 6 18.09 -11.59 0.41
C GLU A 6 19.06 -10.80 1.28
N ILE A 7 18.67 -9.58 1.68
CA ILE A 7 19.46 -8.75 2.60
C ILE A 7 19.62 -9.50 3.93
N LEU A 8 18.52 -9.95 4.52
CA LEU A 8 18.57 -10.61 5.82
C LEU A 8 19.39 -11.90 5.79
N TYR A 9 19.19 -12.74 4.76
CA TYR A 9 19.99 -13.94 4.55
C TYR A 9 21.48 -13.64 4.40
N THR A 10 21.83 -12.59 3.66
CA THR A 10 23.23 -12.18 3.47
C THR A 10 23.86 -11.74 4.79
N LEU A 11 23.14 -10.94 5.59
CA LEU A 11 23.57 -10.53 6.93
C LEU A 11 23.73 -11.74 7.85
N THR A 12 22.81 -12.70 7.82
CA THR A 12 22.90 -13.97 8.55
C THR A 12 24.17 -14.74 8.21
N LEU A 13 24.48 -14.93 6.93
CA LEU A 13 25.69 -15.65 6.52
C LEU A 13 26.98 -14.93 6.96
N ALA A 14 27.00 -13.59 6.89
CA ALA A 14 28.14 -12.80 7.35
C ALA A 14 28.34 -12.93 8.86
N GLU A 15 27.25 -12.90 9.63
CA GLU A 15 27.26 -13.07 11.08
C GLU A 15 27.79 -14.45 11.48
N MET A 16 27.30 -15.52 10.84
CA MET A 16 27.78 -16.90 11.11
C MET A 16 29.28 -17.06 10.88
N ARG A 17 29.80 -16.53 9.77
CA ARG A 17 31.22 -16.61 9.44
C ARG A 17 32.06 -15.85 10.47
N ARG A 18 31.57 -14.68 10.92
CA ARG A 18 32.20 -13.90 11.99
C ARG A 18 32.20 -14.67 13.31
N PHE A 19 31.09 -15.30 13.68
CA PHE A 19 30.95 -16.08 14.90
C PHE A 19 31.92 -17.27 14.93
N ARG A 20 32.01 -18.03 13.82
CA ARG A 20 32.86 -19.22 13.72
C ARG A 20 34.36 -18.95 13.60
N LYS A 21 34.77 -17.76 13.15
CA LYS A 21 36.17 -17.33 12.88
C LYS A 21 36.95 -18.14 11.84
N ASP A 22 36.52 -19.37 11.52
CA ASP A 22 37.09 -20.27 10.50
C ASP A 22 36.49 -20.06 9.09
N GLY A 23 35.59 -19.08 8.93
CA GLY A 23 34.90 -18.77 7.67
C GLY A 23 33.83 -19.77 7.24
N ARG A 24 33.58 -20.83 8.03
CA ARG A 24 32.52 -21.82 7.78
C ARG A 24 31.18 -21.32 8.32
N LEU A 25 30.10 -21.91 7.80
CA LEU A 25 28.75 -21.68 8.33
C LEU A 25 28.50 -22.58 9.53
N VAL A 26 27.52 -22.21 10.35
CA VAL A 26 27.12 -23.01 11.51
C VAL A 26 26.44 -24.30 11.05
N GLU A 27 26.78 -25.39 11.73
CA GLU A 27 26.23 -26.71 11.45
C GLU A 27 24.70 -26.71 11.64
N GLY A 28 24.00 -27.44 10.78
CA GLY A 28 22.54 -27.50 10.80
C GLY A 28 21.82 -26.32 10.13
N PHE A 29 22.46 -25.16 9.89
CA PHE A 29 21.80 -24.08 9.14
C PHE A 29 21.67 -24.47 7.65
N PRO A 30 20.46 -24.50 7.06
CA PRO A 30 20.25 -25.07 5.72
C PRO A 30 20.56 -24.05 4.62
N ALA A 31 21.78 -23.51 4.61
CA ALA A 31 22.19 -22.44 3.70
C ALA A 31 21.98 -22.78 2.22
N ARG A 32 22.29 -24.01 1.80
CA ARG A 32 22.14 -24.48 0.41
C ARG A 32 20.68 -24.51 -0.02
N GLU A 33 19.80 -25.05 0.81
CA GLU A 33 18.36 -25.10 0.58
C GLU A 33 17.78 -23.68 0.51
N HIS A 34 18.16 -22.82 1.45
CA HIS A 34 17.73 -21.42 1.47
C HIS A 34 18.18 -20.66 0.22
N TYR A 35 19.40 -20.89 -0.26
CA TYR A 35 19.89 -20.28 -1.49
C TYR A 35 19.12 -20.77 -2.73
N GLN A 36 18.71 -22.05 -2.76
CA GLN A 36 17.85 -22.59 -3.81
C GLN A 36 16.48 -21.89 -3.80
N ARG A 37 15.87 -21.71 -2.63
CA ARG A 37 14.61 -20.99 -2.45
C ARG A 37 14.69 -19.52 -2.86
N LEU A 38 15.79 -18.83 -2.54
CA LEU A 38 16.05 -17.48 -3.04
C LEU A 38 16.16 -17.47 -4.57
N THR A 39 16.84 -18.46 -5.15
CA THR A 39 16.99 -18.59 -6.60
C THR A 39 15.64 -18.83 -7.28
N GLU A 40 14.79 -19.66 -6.71
CA GLU A 40 13.41 -19.86 -7.17
C GLU A 40 12.61 -18.55 -7.08
N GLY A 41 12.69 -17.83 -5.95
CA GLY A 41 12.04 -16.54 -5.80
C GLY A 41 12.45 -15.53 -6.86
N ARG A 42 13.75 -15.44 -7.19
CA ARG A 42 14.26 -14.60 -8.30
C ARG A 42 13.70 -15.05 -9.65
N ARG A 43 13.68 -16.36 -9.92
CA ARG A 43 13.20 -16.91 -11.20
C ARG A 43 11.71 -16.70 -11.38
N SER A 44 10.88 -16.95 -10.37
CA SER A 44 9.43 -16.73 -10.43
C SER A 44 9.10 -15.26 -10.63
N LEU A 45 9.73 -14.35 -9.87
CA LEU A 45 9.53 -12.91 -10.06
C LEU A 45 10.04 -12.44 -11.43
N GLY A 46 11.20 -12.94 -11.87
CA GLY A 46 11.78 -12.63 -13.18
C GLY A 46 10.91 -13.10 -14.35
N LEU A 47 10.34 -14.30 -14.25
CA LEU A 47 9.37 -14.81 -15.22
C LEU A 47 8.10 -13.93 -15.25
N PHE A 48 7.63 -13.47 -14.08
CA PHE A 48 6.48 -12.57 -14.02
C PHE A 48 6.74 -11.19 -14.65
N GLN A 49 8.00 -10.81 -14.89
CA GLN A 49 8.31 -9.59 -15.66
C GLN A 49 8.11 -9.78 -17.17
N HIS A 50 7.73 -10.98 -17.63
CA HIS A 50 7.33 -11.21 -19.01
C HIS A 50 6.20 -10.25 -19.41
N HIS A 51 6.22 -9.79 -20.65
CA HIS A 51 5.28 -8.80 -21.16
C HIS A 51 3.84 -9.31 -21.24
N ASP A 52 3.61 -10.63 -21.18
CA ASP A 52 2.28 -11.23 -21.03
C ASP A 52 1.93 -11.69 -19.60
N ALA A 53 2.79 -11.40 -18.63
CA ALA A 53 2.56 -11.73 -17.23
C ALA A 53 2.11 -10.48 -16.47
N ILE A 54 3.04 -9.59 -16.13
CA ILE A 54 2.74 -8.36 -15.39
C ILE A 54 1.80 -7.40 -16.14
N ALA A 55 1.72 -7.48 -17.47
CA ALA A 55 0.77 -6.68 -18.25
C ALA A 55 -0.69 -7.18 -18.14
N GLY A 56 -0.91 -8.38 -17.60
CA GLY A 56 -2.26 -8.97 -17.52
C GLY A 56 -2.81 -9.41 -18.87
N THR A 57 -1.94 -9.84 -19.79
CA THR A 57 -2.31 -10.21 -21.18
C THR A 57 -2.06 -11.69 -21.52
N GLY A 58 -1.83 -12.52 -20.50
CA GLY A 58 -1.83 -13.98 -20.61
C GLY A 58 -3.26 -14.55 -20.52
N ARG A 59 -3.46 -15.79 -21.00
CA ARG A 59 -4.74 -16.48 -20.83
C ARG A 59 -4.99 -16.88 -19.37
N ASP A 60 -6.25 -17.06 -18.97
CA ASP A 60 -6.60 -17.37 -17.56
C ASP A 60 -5.77 -18.52 -16.96
N PRO A 61 -5.58 -19.68 -17.63
CA PRO A 61 -4.76 -20.76 -17.07
C PRO A 61 -3.27 -20.37 -16.90
N VAL A 62 -2.77 -19.47 -17.75
CA VAL A 62 -1.39 -18.95 -17.71
C VAL A 62 -1.25 -17.91 -16.59
N VAL A 63 -2.24 -17.04 -16.41
CA VAL A 63 -2.31 -16.10 -15.28
C VAL A 63 -2.33 -16.87 -13.95
N ILE A 64 -3.11 -17.95 -13.87
CA ILE A 64 -3.14 -18.84 -12.71
C ILE A 64 -1.76 -19.50 -12.47
N ASP A 65 -1.06 -19.97 -13.50
CA ASP A 65 0.30 -20.53 -13.37
C ASP A 65 1.28 -19.49 -12.81
N TYR A 66 1.26 -18.25 -13.32
CA TYR A 66 2.06 -17.16 -12.74
C TYR A 66 1.73 -16.92 -11.27
N GLY A 67 0.43 -16.87 -10.92
CA GLY A 67 -0.03 -16.72 -9.55
C GLY A 67 0.49 -17.82 -8.62
N ILE A 68 0.37 -19.10 -9.03
CA ILE A 68 0.87 -20.25 -8.27
C ILE A 68 2.38 -20.15 -8.04
N ARG A 69 3.16 -19.81 -9.08
CA ARG A 69 4.62 -19.67 -8.97
C ARG A 69 5.03 -18.54 -8.02
N LEU A 70 4.35 -17.40 -8.08
CA LEU A 70 4.60 -16.28 -7.16
C LEU A 70 4.21 -16.63 -5.73
N PHE A 71 3.08 -17.32 -5.55
CA PHE A 71 2.62 -17.79 -4.24
C PHE A 71 3.63 -18.74 -3.60
N HIS A 72 4.07 -19.78 -4.31
CA HIS A 72 5.13 -20.68 -3.83
C HIS A 72 6.44 -19.95 -3.53
N ALA A 73 6.84 -19.01 -4.39
CA ALA A 73 8.01 -18.17 -4.13
C ALA A 73 7.87 -17.36 -2.83
N ILE A 74 6.71 -16.76 -2.55
CA ILE A 74 6.46 -16.03 -1.30
C ILE A 74 6.59 -16.96 -0.08
N LEU A 75 6.00 -18.16 -0.13
CA LEU A 75 6.11 -19.14 0.95
C LEU A 75 7.56 -19.57 1.20
N ASN A 76 8.32 -19.85 0.12
CA ASN A 76 9.73 -20.22 0.22
C ASN A 76 10.59 -19.08 0.79
N LEU A 77 10.34 -17.84 0.39
CA LEU A 77 11.02 -16.65 0.92
C LEU A 77 10.69 -16.38 2.39
N ARG A 78 9.45 -16.62 2.83
CA ARG A 78 9.07 -16.51 4.26
C ARG A 78 9.88 -17.48 5.11
N GLN A 79 10.07 -18.71 4.65
CA GLN A 79 10.86 -19.69 5.40
C GLN A 79 12.35 -19.28 5.50
N VAL A 80 12.93 -18.73 4.43
CA VAL A 80 14.31 -18.19 4.48
C VAL A 80 14.38 -17.00 5.44
N LEU A 81 13.39 -16.10 5.40
CA LEU A 81 13.32 -14.92 6.27
C LEU A 81 13.27 -15.31 7.74
N LEU A 82 12.33 -16.20 8.11
CA LEU A 82 12.14 -16.68 9.48
C LEU A 82 13.37 -17.42 10.00
N SER A 83 13.97 -18.28 9.18
CA SER A 83 15.20 -18.99 9.55
C SER A 83 16.39 -18.05 9.74
N SER A 84 16.49 -16.98 8.93
CA SER A 84 17.54 -15.98 9.02
C SER A 84 17.35 -15.10 10.26
N ALA A 85 16.12 -14.69 10.54
CA ALA A 85 15.75 -13.94 11.74
C ALA A 85 16.01 -14.76 13.01
N HIS A 86 15.64 -16.04 13.05
CA HIS A 86 15.92 -16.92 14.19
C HIS A 86 17.41 -16.91 14.54
N TRP A 87 18.29 -17.15 13.57
CA TRP A 87 19.73 -17.09 13.82
C TRP A 87 20.16 -15.72 14.36
N LEU A 88 19.73 -14.63 13.74
CA LEU A 88 20.17 -13.28 14.10
C LEU A 88 19.69 -12.85 15.50
N LEU A 89 18.49 -13.27 15.91
CA LEU A 89 17.88 -12.93 17.19
C LEU A 89 18.42 -13.72 18.38
N LEU A 90 19.01 -14.91 18.16
CA LEU A 90 19.59 -15.69 19.25
C LEU A 90 20.71 -14.92 19.95
N LEU A 91 20.59 -14.70 21.26
CA LEU A 91 21.63 -14.08 22.06
C LEU A 91 22.83 -15.03 22.24
N ASP A 92 22.54 -16.28 22.64
CA ASP A 92 23.53 -17.36 22.66
C ASP A 92 23.43 -18.17 21.35
N LYS A 93 24.38 -17.93 20.45
CA LYS A 93 24.49 -18.64 19.18
C LYS A 93 24.78 -20.14 19.35
N GLY A 94 25.31 -20.57 20.50
CA GLY A 94 25.53 -21.99 20.83
C GLY A 94 24.24 -22.79 20.97
N GLN A 95 23.12 -22.13 21.28
CA GLN A 95 21.79 -22.75 21.40
C GLN A 95 21.08 -22.92 20.06
N TYR A 96 21.70 -22.54 18.94
CA TYR A 96 21.06 -22.71 17.65
C TYR A 96 20.89 -24.20 17.32
N HIS A 97 19.65 -24.66 17.34
CA HIS A 97 19.28 -26.00 16.91
C HIS A 97 18.16 -25.89 15.87
N LYS A 98 18.36 -26.55 14.72
CA LYS A 98 17.32 -26.63 13.68
C LYS A 98 16.28 -27.68 14.11
N ASP A 99 15.25 -27.24 14.82
CA ASP A 99 14.06 -28.05 15.04
C ASP A 99 13.00 -27.68 13.98
N GLN A 100 12.71 -28.60 13.05
CA GLN A 100 11.65 -28.40 12.06
C GLN A 100 10.25 -28.66 12.63
N SER A 101 10.15 -29.31 13.80
CA SER A 101 8.87 -29.62 14.46
C SER A 101 8.31 -28.44 15.24
N LYS A 102 9.15 -27.47 15.62
CA LYS A 102 8.75 -26.25 16.33
C LYS A 102 9.28 -25.02 15.60
N SER A 103 8.38 -24.25 15.00
CA SER A 103 8.77 -22.97 14.37
C SER A 103 9.09 -21.94 15.46
N PHE A 104 10.28 -21.34 15.39
CA PHE A 104 10.69 -20.27 16.32
C PHE A 104 9.91 -18.97 16.10
N LEU A 105 9.56 -18.68 14.84
CA LEU A 105 8.79 -17.49 14.45
C LEU A 105 7.70 -17.89 13.46
N HIS A 106 6.65 -17.09 13.42
CA HIS A 106 5.58 -17.17 12.43
C HIS A 106 5.40 -15.81 11.76
N MET A 107 4.91 -15.80 10.52
CA MET A 107 4.47 -14.57 9.89
C MET A 107 3.20 -14.05 10.59
N ASP A 108 2.99 -12.74 10.57
CA ASP A 108 1.81 -12.09 11.17
C ASP A 108 0.54 -12.21 10.30
N ASP A 109 0.66 -12.84 9.13
CA ASP A 109 -0.42 -13.11 8.20
C ASP A 109 -0.33 -14.50 7.56
N VAL A 110 -1.47 -14.94 7.05
CA VAL A 110 -1.62 -16.16 6.26
C VAL A 110 -2.18 -15.79 4.88
N ILE A 111 -1.61 -16.38 3.84
CA ILE A 111 -2.11 -16.30 2.48
C ILE A 111 -2.59 -17.71 2.13
N SER A 112 -3.90 -17.90 1.96
CA SER A 112 -4.51 -19.22 1.76
C SER A 112 -4.34 -19.75 0.34
N ALA A 113 -4.30 -18.86 -0.66
CA ALA A 113 -4.17 -19.19 -2.07
C ALA A 113 -3.56 -18.02 -2.85
N GLN A 114 -3.17 -18.28 -4.10
CA GLN A 114 -2.57 -17.29 -5.00
C GLN A 114 -3.49 -16.11 -5.34
N ASP A 115 -4.81 -16.30 -5.28
CA ASP A 115 -5.84 -15.30 -5.56
C ASP A 115 -6.55 -14.79 -4.30
N ALA A 116 -5.98 -15.02 -3.12
CA ALA A 116 -6.51 -14.58 -1.84
C ALA A 116 -5.70 -13.41 -1.27
N LEU A 117 -6.39 -12.42 -0.70
CA LEU A 117 -5.74 -11.37 0.08
C LEU A 117 -5.15 -11.95 1.39
N PRO A 118 -3.98 -11.47 1.85
CA PRO A 118 -3.42 -11.87 3.13
C PRO A 118 -4.37 -11.56 4.30
N GLN A 119 -4.54 -12.52 5.21
CA GLN A 119 -5.33 -12.37 6.43
C GLN A 119 -4.42 -12.33 7.64
N LYS A 120 -4.57 -11.31 8.50
CA LYS A 120 -3.79 -11.21 9.74
C LYS A 120 -4.13 -12.36 10.69
N THR A 121 -3.11 -12.92 11.33
CA THR A 121 -3.28 -13.93 12.38
C THR A 121 -3.59 -13.24 13.71
N THR A 122 -4.63 -13.70 14.39
CA THR A 122 -4.95 -13.21 15.74
C THR A 122 -3.91 -13.69 16.74
N LEU A 123 -3.30 -12.75 17.43
CA LEU A 123 -2.34 -13.01 18.49
C LEU A 123 -3.06 -13.19 19.82
N THR A 124 -3.04 -14.42 20.34
CA THR A 124 -3.62 -14.75 21.66
C THR A 124 -2.74 -14.22 22.78
N LEU A 125 -3.26 -13.27 23.56
CA LEU A 125 -2.57 -12.66 24.67
C LEU A 125 -2.84 -13.41 25.98
N SER A 126 -1.77 -13.62 26.75
CA SER A 126 -1.81 -14.20 28.09
C SER A 126 -0.96 -13.35 29.04
N ASP A 127 -0.72 -13.85 30.24
CA ASP A 127 0.20 -13.24 31.20
C ASP A 127 1.67 -13.31 30.71
N GLU A 128 1.96 -14.17 29.74
CA GLU A 128 3.26 -14.24 29.07
C GLU A 128 3.31 -13.28 27.87
N PRO A 129 4.32 -12.40 27.80
CA PRO A 129 4.50 -11.51 26.65
C PRO A 129 4.69 -12.26 25.33
N ARG A 130 4.03 -11.78 24.28
CA ARG A 130 4.23 -12.26 22.91
C ARG A 130 5.30 -11.43 22.22
N SER A 131 6.32 -12.08 21.67
CA SER A 131 7.37 -11.39 20.92
C SER A 131 6.93 -11.10 19.48
N LEU A 132 7.07 -9.84 19.06
CA LEU A 132 6.91 -9.39 17.69
C LEU A 132 8.29 -8.96 17.15
N THR A 133 8.72 -9.54 16.04
CA THR A 133 9.94 -9.10 15.35
C THR A 133 9.60 -8.31 14.11
N VAL A 134 10.24 -7.16 13.93
CA VAL A 134 10.08 -6.29 12.76
C VAL A 134 11.43 -6.10 12.09
N PHE A 135 11.48 -6.35 10.79
CA PHE A 135 12.67 -6.11 9.99
C PHE A 135 12.52 -4.86 9.13
N ASN A 136 13.48 -3.93 9.22
CA ASN A 136 13.60 -2.84 8.26
C ASN A 136 14.64 -3.18 7.19
N PRO A 137 14.23 -3.53 5.95
CA PRO A 137 15.15 -3.89 4.88
C PRO A 137 15.74 -2.68 4.14
N THR A 138 15.57 -1.47 4.66
CA THR A 138 16.03 -0.23 4.03
C THR A 138 17.24 0.34 4.75
N GLU A 139 18.03 1.12 4.03
CA GLU A 139 19.23 1.80 4.51
C GLU A 139 18.90 3.10 5.26
N GLN A 140 17.63 3.34 5.58
CA GLN A 140 17.12 4.56 6.18
C GLN A 140 16.38 4.26 7.48
N HIS A 141 16.46 5.23 8.41
CA HIS A 141 15.61 5.26 9.59
C HIS A 141 14.16 5.47 9.17
N ARG A 142 13.22 4.71 9.74
CA ARG A 142 11.80 4.78 9.39
C ARG A 142 10.91 4.76 10.61
N THR A 143 9.92 5.66 10.65
CA THR A 143 8.80 5.57 11.58
C THR A 143 7.57 5.11 10.81
N ILE A 144 6.98 3.98 11.19
CA ILE A 144 5.79 3.41 10.53
C ILE A 144 4.75 2.99 11.57
N VAL A 145 3.48 2.93 11.17
CA VAL A 145 2.45 2.29 12.01
C VAL A 145 2.42 0.80 11.70
N ILE A 146 2.52 -0.02 12.73
CA ILE A 146 2.35 -1.48 12.65
C ILE A 146 0.98 -1.83 13.21
N ASN A 147 0.25 -2.68 12.47
CA ASN A 147 -1.08 -3.15 12.83
C ASN A 147 -1.03 -4.66 13.08
N LEU A 148 -1.43 -5.08 14.27
CA LEU A 148 -1.61 -6.48 14.68
C LEU A 148 -3.08 -6.75 14.96
N VAL A 149 -3.50 -8.01 14.85
CA VAL A 149 -4.79 -8.46 15.38
C VAL A 149 -4.53 -9.19 16.69
N VAL A 150 -5.23 -8.81 17.75
CA VAL A 150 -5.15 -9.41 19.10
C VAL A 150 -6.54 -9.86 19.55
N ASP A 151 -6.61 -10.81 20.48
CA ASP A 151 -7.87 -11.33 21.05
C ASP A 151 -8.34 -10.59 22.31
N SER A 152 -7.70 -9.45 22.63
CA SER A 152 -8.00 -8.66 23.81
C SER A 152 -8.28 -7.20 23.46
N PRO A 153 -9.29 -6.55 24.10
CA PRO A 153 -9.60 -5.15 23.86
C PRO A 153 -8.61 -4.17 24.51
N ASP A 154 -7.63 -4.68 25.26
CA ASP A 154 -6.58 -3.92 25.93
C ASP A 154 -5.24 -4.66 25.81
N ALA A 155 -4.24 -3.99 25.25
CA ALA A 155 -2.92 -4.55 25.04
C ALA A 155 -1.84 -3.46 25.06
N HIS A 156 -0.71 -3.77 25.69
CA HIS A 156 0.46 -2.89 25.74
C HIS A 156 1.55 -3.38 24.81
N ILE A 157 2.27 -2.43 24.24
CA ILE A 157 3.49 -2.67 23.48
C ILE A 157 4.65 -2.07 24.26
N VAL A 158 5.72 -2.84 24.43
CA VAL A 158 6.99 -2.34 24.95
C VAL A 158 8.11 -2.66 23.97
N ASP A 159 9.11 -1.80 23.93
CA ASP A 159 10.38 -2.08 23.27
C ASP A 159 11.06 -3.27 23.95
N GLY A 160 11.50 -4.26 23.17
CA GLY A 160 11.99 -5.54 23.68
C GLY A 160 13.34 -5.46 24.38
N GLU A 161 14.16 -4.46 24.05
CA GLU A 161 15.50 -4.26 24.64
C GLU A 161 15.43 -3.37 25.88
N THR A 162 14.73 -2.24 25.78
CA THR A 162 14.70 -1.20 26.82
C THR A 162 13.54 -1.35 27.79
N GLY A 163 12.53 -2.17 27.47
CA GLY A 163 11.29 -2.32 28.25
C GLY A 163 10.41 -1.07 28.26
N ARG A 164 10.72 -0.05 27.45
CA ARG A 164 9.99 1.21 27.43
C ARG A 164 8.61 1.02 26.80
N PRO A 165 7.53 1.57 27.39
CA PRO A 165 6.20 1.50 26.81
C PRO A 165 6.10 2.34 25.54
N ILE A 166 5.36 1.82 24.56
CA ILE A 166 5.09 2.47 23.28
C ILE A 166 3.60 2.81 23.22
N ALA A 167 3.30 4.05 22.82
CA ALA A 167 1.93 4.49 22.64
C ALA A 167 1.21 3.65 21.58
N ALA A 168 0.00 3.20 21.90
CA ALA A 168 -0.79 2.33 21.05
C ALA A 168 -2.26 2.76 21.03
N GLN A 169 -2.98 2.24 20.04
CA GLN A 169 -4.41 2.40 19.84
C GLN A 169 -5.04 1.04 19.55
N ILE A 170 -6.15 0.74 20.22
CA ILE A 170 -7.01 -0.40 19.90
C ILE A 170 -8.16 0.08 19.00
N SER A 171 -8.36 -0.61 17.88
CA SER A 171 -9.45 -0.36 16.92
C SER A 171 -10.26 -1.63 16.68
N ALA A 172 -11.53 -1.48 16.31
CA ALA A 172 -12.42 -2.55 15.89
C ALA A 172 -11.92 -3.26 14.63
N VAL A 173 -11.97 -4.59 14.62
CA VAL A 173 -11.90 -5.40 13.41
C VAL A 173 -13.30 -5.54 12.82
N TRP A 174 -13.47 -5.22 11.55
CA TRP A 174 -14.77 -5.23 10.87
C TRP A 174 -14.93 -6.49 10.04
N MET A 175 -15.96 -7.28 10.35
CA MET A 175 -16.29 -8.52 9.62
C MET A 175 -17.17 -8.23 8.41
N GLU A 176 -18.04 -7.23 8.54
CA GLU A 176 -18.89 -6.68 7.48
C GLU A 176 -18.92 -5.14 7.63
N PRO A 177 -19.37 -4.38 6.62
CA PRO A 177 -19.39 -2.91 6.70
C PRO A 177 -20.01 -2.35 7.99
N SER A 178 -21.05 -3.01 8.52
CA SER A 178 -21.76 -2.62 9.75
C SER A 178 -21.62 -3.62 10.91
N ARG A 179 -20.74 -4.62 10.82
CA ARG A 179 -20.54 -5.62 11.89
C ARG A 179 -19.10 -5.64 12.39
N VAL A 180 -18.95 -5.38 13.68
CA VAL A 180 -17.67 -5.44 14.41
C VAL A 180 -17.46 -6.83 14.99
N SER A 181 -16.22 -7.29 15.02
CA SER A 181 -15.83 -8.51 15.74
C SER A 181 -15.92 -8.29 17.25
N ALA A 182 -16.49 -9.26 17.96
CA ALA A 182 -16.50 -9.28 19.43
C ALA A 182 -15.20 -9.84 20.02
N GLU A 183 -14.43 -10.59 19.23
CA GLU A 183 -13.30 -11.40 19.71
C GLU A 183 -11.94 -10.95 19.15
N ALA A 184 -11.93 -10.03 18.18
CA ALA A 184 -10.71 -9.60 17.51
C ALA A 184 -10.60 -8.08 17.45
N PHE A 185 -9.41 -7.58 17.77
CA PHE A 185 -9.11 -6.16 17.89
C PHE A 185 -7.83 -5.83 17.16
N GLN A 186 -7.78 -4.67 16.51
CA GLN A 186 -6.57 -4.18 15.84
C GLN A 186 -5.76 -3.34 16.81
N LEU A 187 -4.58 -3.84 17.20
CA LEU A 187 -3.58 -3.10 17.96
C LEU A 187 -2.66 -2.37 16.99
N SER A 188 -2.59 -1.05 17.10
CA SER A 188 -1.82 -0.19 16.20
C SER A 188 -0.85 0.67 17.00
N PHE A 189 0.42 0.71 16.60
CA PHE A 189 1.45 1.50 17.29
C PHE A 189 2.50 2.03 16.32
N ALA A 190 3.16 3.12 16.70
CA ALA A 190 4.25 3.70 15.92
C ALA A 190 5.56 2.97 16.25
N ALA A 191 6.16 2.32 15.26
CA ALA A 191 7.45 1.67 15.37
C ALA A 191 8.54 2.54 14.75
N GLU A 192 9.58 2.82 15.52
CA GLU A 192 10.83 3.44 15.03
C GLU A 192 11.81 2.34 14.65
N LEU A 193 12.22 2.34 13.39
CA LEU A 193 13.03 1.27 12.81
C LEU A 193 14.35 1.83 12.29
N LEU A 194 15.46 1.34 12.86
CA LEU A 194 16.81 1.68 12.41
C LEU A 194 17.09 1.09 11.01
N PRO A 195 18.06 1.66 10.26
CA PRO A 195 18.51 1.09 9.00
C PRO A 195 18.94 -0.38 9.14
N LEU A 196 18.46 -1.25 8.24
CA LEU A 196 18.88 -2.66 8.13
C LEU A 196 18.79 -3.45 9.46
N SER A 197 17.85 -3.11 10.35
CA SER A 197 17.75 -3.69 11.69
C SER A 197 16.57 -4.65 11.85
N LEU A 198 16.78 -5.66 12.70
CA LEU A 198 15.72 -6.43 13.35
C LEU A 198 15.44 -5.84 14.73
N ILE A 199 14.19 -5.49 15.00
CA ILE A 199 13.76 -4.95 16.29
C ILE A 199 12.70 -5.88 16.87
N VAL A 200 12.79 -6.12 18.18
CA VAL A 200 11.84 -6.93 18.92
C VAL A 200 10.98 -6.02 19.78
N TYR A 201 9.68 -6.25 19.73
CA TYR A 201 8.69 -5.67 20.64
C TYR A 201 8.01 -6.79 21.42
N HIS A 202 7.53 -6.48 22.62
CA HIS A 202 6.68 -7.38 23.38
C HIS A 202 5.25 -6.85 23.42
N VAL A 203 4.30 -7.70 23.02
CA VAL A 203 2.86 -7.47 23.12
C VAL A 203 2.36 -8.15 24.39
N ILE A 204 1.76 -7.38 25.29
CA ILE A 204 1.39 -7.83 26.62
C ILE A 204 -0.10 -7.56 26.83
N LYS A 205 -0.83 -8.52 27.41
CA LYS A 205 -2.20 -8.29 27.83
C LYS A 205 -2.24 -7.14 28.84
N ALA A 206 -3.13 -6.17 28.64
CA ALA A 206 -3.19 -5.00 29.50
C ALA A 206 -4.45 -5.01 30.39
N PRO A 207 -4.42 -4.31 31.53
CA PRO A 207 -5.61 -4.11 32.35
C PRO A 207 -6.74 -3.44 31.57
N ALA A 208 -7.98 -3.74 31.92
CA ALA A 208 -9.15 -3.19 31.21
C ALA A 208 -9.15 -1.65 31.23
N GLY A 209 -9.33 -1.04 30.05
CA GLY A 209 -9.39 0.41 29.88
C GLY A 209 -8.04 1.14 29.92
N SER A 210 -6.92 0.40 29.95
CA SER A 210 -5.57 0.97 29.98
C SER A 210 -5.09 1.42 28.60
N THR A 211 -5.66 0.87 27.52
CA THR A 211 -5.22 1.19 26.15
C THR A 211 -6.24 2.10 25.47
N PRO A 212 -5.82 3.23 24.87
CA PRO A 212 -6.73 4.11 24.15
C PRO A 212 -7.51 3.38 23.05
N ARG A 213 -8.84 3.46 23.10
CA ARG A 213 -9.73 2.87 22.10
C ARG A 213 -10.15 3.90 21.07
N ALA A 214 -10.20 3.48 19.82
CA ALA A 214 -10.75 4.29 18.74
C ALA A 214 -12.25 4.54 18.96
N ARG A 215 -12.71 5.71 18.57
CA ARG A 215 -14.13 6.10 18.56
C ARG A 215 -14.66 6.08 17.14
N TYR A 216 -15.92 5.70 16.99
CA TYR A 216 -16.55 5.52 15.70
C TYR A 216 -17.77 6.41 15.55
N THR A 217 -17.90 7.01 14.38
CA THR A 217 -19.14 7.63 13.93
C THR A 217 -19.59 6.95 12.66
N ILE A 218 -20.79 6.35 12.70
CA ILE A 218 -21.39 5.62 11.59
C ILE A 218 -22.46 6.50 10.93
N HIS A 219 -22.37 6.64 9.62
CA HIS A 219 -23.26 7.49 8.84
C HIS A 219 -23.63 6.78 7.53
N ARG A 220 -24.91 6.85 7.16
CA ARG A 220 -25.39 6.56 5.81
C ARG A 220 -26.50 7.56 5.52
N HIS A 221 -26.41 8.25 4.40
CA HIS A 221 -27.44 9.20 4.01
C HIS A 221 -28.82 8.51 3.95
N GLY A 222 -29.85 9.12 4.54
CA GLY A 222 -31.20 8.58 4.62
C GLY A 222 -31.45 7.59 5.76
N ASN A 223 -30.68 6.50 5.86
CA ASN A 223 -30.92 5.45 6.87
C ASN A 223 -29.61 4.88 7.44
N PRO A 224 -29.03 5.48 8.51
CA PRO A 224 -27.83 4.95 9.16
C PRO A 224 -28.14 3.65 9.92
N PRO A 225 -27.37 2.55 9.71
CA PRO A 225 -27.56 1.35 10.50
C PRO A 225 -27.14 1.59 11.96
N THR A 226 -27.85 0.96 12.89
CA THR A 226 -27.41 0.89 14.29
C THR A 226 -26.34 -0.17 14.42
N VAL A 227 -25.14 0.25 14.83
CA VAL A 227 -24.01 -0.65 15.08
C VAL A 227 -23.72 -0.64 16.57
N HIS A 228 -23.75 -1.81 17.19
CA HIS A 228 -23.47 -1.98 18.61
C HIS A 228 -22.08 -2.60 18.80
N SER A 229 -21.40 -2.18 19.87
CA SER A 229 -20.16 -2.79 20.33
C SER A 229 -20.05 -2.62 21.83
N GLU A 230 -19.62 -3.67 22.52
CA GLU A 230 -19.37 -3.65 23.98
C GLU A 230 -18.06 -2.93 24.31
N HIS A 231 -17.12 -2.86 23.36
CA HIS A 231 -15.77 -2.35 23.61
C HIS A 231 -15.54 -0.94 23.07
N PHE A 232 -16.31 -0.50 22.08
CA PHE A 232 -16.06 0.74 21.37
C PHE A 232 -17.24 1.71 21.45
N GLN A 233 -16.92 3.00 21.59
CA GLN A 233 -17.93 4.05 21.51
C GLN A 233 -18.40 4.19 20.05
N MET A 234 -19.67 3.83 19.84
CA MET A 234 -20.37 3.99 18.56
C MET A 234 -21.29 5.21 18.66
N SER A 235 -21.15 6.13 17.72
CA SER A 235 -22.01 7.30 17.57
C SER A 235 -22.62 7.33 16.17
N GLN A 236 -23.76 7.99 16.04
CA GLN A 236 -24.33 8.36 14.75
C GLN A 236 -24.23 9.88 14.59
N LEU A 237 -24.17 10.35 13.36
CA LEU A 237 -24.16 11.78 13.08
C LEU A 237 -25.57 12.34 13.31
N ASP A 238 -25.70 13.40 14.11
CA ASP A 238 -26.99 14.04 14.35
C ASP A 238 -27.57 14.63 13.06
N ARG A 239 -28.91 14.68 12.95
CA ARG A 239 -29.59 15.19 11.75
C ARG A 239 -29.18 16.64 11.41
N THR A 240 -28.83 17.44 12.41
CA THR A 240 -28.34 18.82 12.24
C THR A 240 -26.91 18.89 11.71
N GLU A 241 -26.09 17.87 11.96
CA GLU A 241 -24.71 17.78 11.51
C GLU A 241 -24.57 17.04 10.18
N ALA A 242 -25.63 16.37 9.70
CA ALA A 242 -25.63 15.50 8.52
C ALA A 242 -25.14 16.17 7.23
N ASN A 243 -25.22 17.50 7.14
CA ASN A 243 -24.77 18.26 5.98
C ASN A 243 -23.40 18.95 6.19
N THR A 244 -22.79 18.79 7.36
CA THR A 244 -21.46 19.36 7.65
C THR A 244 -20.38 18.43 7.11
N PRO A 245 -19.37 18.94 6.39
CA PRO A 245 -18.26 18.13 5.92
C PRO A 245 -17.55 17.38 7.05
N LEU A 246 -17.32 16.08 6.85
CA LEU A 246 -16.57 15.25 7.79
C LEU A 246 -15.12 15.71 7.78
N SER A 247 -14.54 16.00 8.94
CA SER A 247 -13.14 16.46 8.99
C SER A 247 -12.27 15.62 9.92
N LEU A 248 -11.05 15.35 9.45
CA LEU A 248 -9.96 14.80 10.25
C LEU A 248 -8.78 15.78 10.20
N SER A 249 -8.00 15.86 11.27
CA SER A 249 -6.77 16.65 11.31
C SER A 249 -5.71 15.95 12.15
N ASN A 250 -4.46 16.27 11.84
CA ASN A 250 -3.30 15.96 12.66
C ASN A 250 -2.43 17.22 12.78
N LYS A 251 -1.19 17.07 13.26
CA LYS A 251 -0.23 18.17 13.41
C LYS A 251 0.14 18.88 12.10
N HIS A 252 0.05 18.20 10.95
CA HIS A 252 0.59 18.67 9.68
C HIS A 252 -0.47 19.13 8.68
N LEU A 253 -1.65 18.51 8.69
CA LEU A 253 -2.70 18.81 7.74
C LEU A 253 -4.10 18.54 8.31
N GLN A 254 -5.08 19.17 7.66
CA GLN A 254 -6.50 18.93 7.87
C GLN A 254 -7.14 18.54 6.53
N MET A 255 -8.02 17.55 6.58
CA MET A 255 -8.80 17.11 5.44
C MET A 255 -10.30 17.21 5.72
N TRP A 256 -11.06 17.48 4.66
CA TRP A 256 -12.51 17.44 4.68
C TRP A 256 -13.03 16.48 3.62
N CYS A 257 -14.04 15.71 3.98
CA CYS A 257 -14.72 14.76 3.13
C CYS A 257 -16.21 15.07 3.06
N SER A 258 -16.83 14.67 1.96
CA SER A 258 -18.28 14.73 1.76
C SER A 258 -18.99 13.95 2.87
N PRO A 259 -20.03 14.52 3.52
CA PRO A 259 -20.82 13.75 4.47
C PRO A 259 -21.65 12.65 3.79
N GLU A 260 -22.11 12.90 2.56
CA GLU A 260 -22.92 11.96 1.80
C GLU A 260 -22.14 10.72 1.34
N THR A 261 -20.89 10.90 0.93
CA THR A 261 -20.10 9.84 0.29
C THR A 261 -18.87 9.42 1.08
N GLY A 262 -18.43 10.22 2.06
CA GLY A 262 -17.16 10.07 2.78
C GLY A 262 -15.91 10.30 1.94
N LEU A 263 -16.05 10.70 0.66
CA LEU A 263 -14.94 10.95 -0.24
C LEU A 263 -14.27 12.30 0.04
N LEU A 264 -12.95 12.35 -0.14
CA LEU A 264 -12.14 13.55 0.07
C LEU A 264 -12.64 14.72 -0.81
N GLN A 265 -12.63 15.93 -0.25
CA GLN A 265 -13.02 17.16 -0.96
C GLN A 265 -11.95 18.26 -0.91
N LYS A 266 -11.23 18.37 0.20
CA LYS A 266 -10.36 19.53 0.48
C LYS A 266 -9.23 19.16 1.41
N LEU A 267 -8.07 19.80 1.21
CA LEU A 267 -6.90 19.73 2.06
C LEU A 267 -6.43 21.11 2.51
N ARG A 268 -5.91 21.18 3.73
CA ARG A 268 -5.20 22.33 4.28
C ARG A 268 -3.92 21.88 4.94
N LEU A 269 -2.79 22.42 4.49
CA LEU A 269 -1.50 22.20 5.14
C LEU A 269 -1.30 23.16 6.32
N GLN A 270 -0.40 22.79 7.23
CA GLN A 270 0.03 23.64 8.34
C GLN A 270 0.63 24.98 7.86
N SER A 271 1.23 25.03 6.67
CA SER A 271 1.72 26.27 6.04
C SER A 271 0.62 27.29 5.75
N GLY A 272 -0.64 26.87 5.78
CA GLY A 272 -1.80 27.68 5.40
C GLY A 272 -2.24 27.45 3.96
N LEU A 273 -1.49 26.69 3.14
CA LEU A 273 -1.92 26.31 1.80
C LEU A 273 -3.21 25.49 1.89
N VAL A 274 -4.21 25.93 1.13
CA VAL A 274 -5.51 25.25 1.01
C VAL A 274 -5.72 24.91 -0.45
N ARG A 275 -6.09 23.65 -0.72
CA ARG A 275 -6.45 23.19 -2.07
C ARG A 275 -7.75 22.41 -2.04
N GLN A 276 -8.55 22.59 -3.08
CA GLN A 276 -9.62 21.65 -3.39
C GLN A 276 -8.95 20.40 -3.95
N VAL A 277 -9.25 19.26 -3.35
CA VAL A 277 -8.72 17.96 -3.76
C VAL A 277 -9.85 16.96 -3.57
N GLN A 278 -10.67 16.81 -4.60
CA GLN A 278 -11.85 15.98 -4.60
C GLN A 278 -11.52 14.60 -5.16
N VAL A 279 -11.92 13.55 -4.45
CA VAL A 279 -11.89 12.18 -4.95
C VAL A 279 -13.28 11.82 -5.44
N GLN A 280 -13.37 11.30 -6.65
CA GLN A 280 -14.58 10.68 -7.18
C GLN A 280 -14.25 9.41 -7.96
N PHE A 281 -15.28 8.65 -8.31
CA PHE A 281 -15.13 7.41 -9.06
C PHE A 281 -15.93 7.50 -10.35
N LEU A 282 -15.42 6.87 -11.41
CA LEU A 282 -15.99 6.90 -12.74
C LEU A 282 -16.07 5.48 -13.32
N TRP A 283 -16.98 5.30 -14.26
CA TRP A 283 -17.07 4.13 -15.13
C TRP A 283 -16.73 4.52 -16.57
N TYR A 284 -15.74 3.84 -17.14
CA TYR A 284 -15.63 3.74 -18.59
C TYR A 284 -16.35 2.47 -19.07
N GLY A 285 -17.00 2.56 -20.23
CA GLY A 285 -17.50 1.41 -20.96
C GLY A 285 -16.75 1.23 -22.27
N THR A 286 -16.87 0.05 -22.88
CA THR A 286 -16.33 -0.24 -24.21
C THR A 286 -17.30 0.15 -25.33
N ARG A 287 -16.76 0.39 -26.54
CA ARG A 287 -17.53 0.60 -27.77
C ARG A 287 -18.48 -0.57 -28.07
N THR A 288 -19.61 -0.27 -28.71
CA THR A 288 -20.63 -1.29 -29.06
C THR A 288 -20.36 -1.96 -30.41
N SER A 289 -19.70 -1.26 -31.34
CA SER A 289 -19.31 -1.73 -32.68
C SER A 289 -17.84 -1.40 -33.00
N GLY A 290 -17.28 -2.06 -34.01
CA GLY A 290 -15.86 -1.95 -34.38
C GLY A 290 -14.93 -2.55 -33.32
N ASP A 291 -13.70 -2.02 -33.25
CA ASP A 291 -12.73 -2.42 -32.24
C ASP A 291 -13.19 -2.04 -30.83
N LYS A 292 -13.01 -2.96 -29.89
CA LYS A 292 -13.48 -2.87 -28.50
C LYS A 292 -12.31 -2.97 -27.52
N SER A 293 -12.51 -2.48 -26.30
CA SER A 293 -11.58 -2.74 -25.20
C SER A 293 -11.44 -4.25 -24.98
N GLY A 294 -10.22 -4.70 -24.67
CA GLY A 294 -9.88 -6.05 -24.22
C GLY A 294 -8.62 -5.98 -23.36
N ALA A 295 -7.88 -7.08 -23.19
CA ALA A 295 -6.71 -7.09 -22.30
C ALA A 295 -5.64 -6.04 -22.65
N TYR A 296 -5.42 -5.77 -23.95
CA TYR A 296 -4.41 -4.83 -24.44
C TYR A 296 -4.99 -3.45 -24.72
N LEU A 297 -6.16 -3.40 -25.36
CA LEU A 297 -6.74 -2.16 -25.85
C LEU A 297 -7.64 -1.52 -24.81
N PHE A 298 -7.46 -0.21 -24.63
CA PHE A 298 -8.44 0.65 -23.98
C PHE A 298 -9.16 1.47 -25.05
N LEU A 299 -10.40 1.09 -25.37
CA LEU A 299 -11.23 1.74 -26.39
C LEU A 299 -12.57 2.14 -25.78
N PRO A 300 -12.59 3.22 -24.97
CA PRO A 300 -13.80 3.65 -24.33
C PRO A 300 -14.84 4.16 -25.34
N ARG A 301 -16.09 4.22 -24.89
CA ARG A 301 -17.18 4.83 -25.67
C ARG A 301 -16.93 6.31 -25.95
N VAL A 302 -17.59 6.82 -26.99
CA VAL A 302 -17.46 8.21 -27.45
C VAL A 302 -17.99 9.20 -26.40
N GLU A 303 -19.00 8.79 -25.62
CA GLU A 303 -19.56 9.61 -24.54
C GLU A 303 -18.57 9.85 -23.38
N GLY A 304 -17.44 9.13 -23.34
CA GLY A 304 -16.43 9.25 -22.31
C GLY A 304 -16.81 8.54 -21.00
N PRO A 305 -16.17 8.91 -19.87
CA PRO A 305 -16.49 8.33 -18.58
C PRO A 305 -17.86 8.81 -18.06
N GLN A 306 -18.55 7.93 -17.35
CA GLN A 306 -19.74 8.26 -16.58
C GLN A 306 -19.40 8.32 -15.09
N ALA A 307 -20.02 9.24 -14.34
CA ALA A 307 -19.87 9.27 -12.89
C ALA A 307 -20.32 7.93 -12.28
N TYR A 308 -19.58 7.43 -11.29
CA TYR A 308 -20.02 6.29 -10.50
C TYR A 308 -21.29 6.67 -9.75
N SER A 309 -22.37 5.92 -9.99
CA SER A 309 -23.63 6.06 -9.28
C SER A 309 -24.07 4.72 -8.73
N SER A 310 -24.63 4.73 -7.53
CA SER A 310 -25.31 3.57 -6.93
C SER A 310 -26.69 4.00 -6.45
N SER A 311 -27.65 3.07 -6.48
CA SER A 311 -28.97 3.26 -5.87
C SER A 311 -28.90 3.34 -4.35
N GLU A 312 -27.86 2.76 -3.74
CA GLU A 312 -27.65 2.80 -2.30
C GLU A 312 -26.52 3.76 -1.93
N PRO A 313 -26.75 4.74 -1.04
CA PRO A 313 -25.68 5.58 -0.53
C PRO A 313 -24.68 4.74 0.28
N PRO A 314 -23.38 5.08 0.22
CA PRO A 314 -22.36 4.30 0.91
C PRO A 314 -22.54 4.35 2.42
N LEU A 315 -22.13 3.27 3.09
CA LEU A 315 -21.91 3.33 4.54
C LEU A 315 -20.58 4.03 4.80
N VAL A 316 -20.63 5.16 5.49
CA VAL A 316 -19.46 5.94 5.90
C VAL A 316 -19.17 5.69 7.37
N ARG A 317 -17.90 5.37 7.66
CA ARG A 317 -17.38 5.17 9.01
C ARG A 317 -16.23 6.13 9.24
N VAL A 318 -16.38 6.98 10.26
CA VAL A 318 -15.30 7.85 10.74
C VAL A 318 -14.67 7.21 11.97
N THR A 319 -13.37 6.95 11.91
CA THR A 319 -12.59 6.39 13.01
C THR A 319 -11.65 7.46 13.56
N ARG A 320 -11.67 7.65 14.88
CA ARG A 320 -10.82 8.63 15.58
C ARG A 320 -10.05 7.95 16.69
N GLY A 321 -8.73 7.99 16.62
CA GLY A 321 -7.85 7.54 17.69
C GLY A 321 -6.52 8.28 17.73
N PRO A 322 -5.65 7.98 18.71
CA PRO A 322 -4.42 8.73 18.93
C PRO A 322 -3.27 8.39 17.98
N ILE A 323 -3.28 7.23 17.31
CA ILE A 323 -2.22 6.82 16.36
C ILE A 323 -2.59 7.16 14.93
N PHE A 324 -3.86 6.96 14.57
CA PHE A 324 -4.42 7.43 13.32
C PHE A 324 -5.92 7.72 13.44
N SER A 325 -6.42 8.49 12.49
CA SER A 325 -7.84 8.64 12.21
C SER A 325 -8.09 8.30 10.73
N ASP A 326 -9.22 7.70 10.40
CA ASP A 326 -9.59 7.45 9.01
C ASP A 326 -11.08 7.65 8.74
N ILE A 327 -11.42 7.81 7.46
CA ILE A 327 -12.78 7.74 6.96
C ILE A 327 -12.83 6.59 5.96
N THR A 328 -13.69 5.61 6.22
CA THR A 328 -13.94 4.48 5.33
C THR A 328 -15.34 4.59 4.75
N SER A 329 -15.45 4.52 3.43
CA SER A 329 -16.69 4.50 2.66
C SER A 329 -16.86 3.17 1.96
N CYS A 330 -17.92 2.44 2.29
CA CYS A 330 -18.24 1.15 1.68
C CYS A 330 -19.29 1.35 0.58
N PHE A 331 -18.85 1.26 -0.68
CA PHE A 331 -19.71 1.22 -1.86
C PHE A 331 -19.90 -0.22 -2.33
N PRO A 332 -20.90 -0.50 -3.19
CA PRO A 332 -21.12 -1.86 -3.71
C PRO A 332 -19.91 -2.51 -4.38
N HIS A 333 -19.14 -1.75 -5.16
CA HIS A 333 -18.02 -2.28 -5.96
C HIS A 333 -16.66 -2.02 -5.34
N PHE A 334 -16.58 -1.21 -4.29
CA PHE A 334 -15.31 -0.89 -3.65
C PHE A 334 -15.48 -0.38 -2.23
N THR A 335 -14.49 -0.63 -1.40
CA THR A 335 -14.31 0.06 -0.11
C THR A 335 -13.15 1.04 -0.25
N HIS A 336 -13.41 2.31 0.01
CA HIS A 336 -12.44 3.41 -0.06
C HIS A 336 -12.13 3.91 1.35
N THR A 337 -10.87 3.91 1.74
CA THR A 337 -10.42 4.46 3.03
C THR A 337 -9.42 5.57 2.79
N VAL A 338 -9.62 6.73 3.44
CA VAL A 338 -8.62 7.79 3.56
C VAL A 338 -8.17 7.89 5.00
N ARG A 339 -6.89 7.62 5.26
CA ARG A 339 -6.28 7.59 6.58
C ARG A 339 -5.27 8.70 6.77
N LEU A 340 -5.33 9.30 7.95
CA LEU A 340 -4.40 10.31 8.44
C LEU A 340 -3.68 9.78 9.68
N TYR A 341 -2.37 9.62 9.58
CA TYR A 341 -1.52 9.20 10.69
C TYR A 341 -1.20 10.37 11.61
N HIS A 342 -1.25 10.16 12.93
CA HIS A 342 -0.84 11.15 13.94
C HIS A 342 0.64 11.00 14.29
N LEU A 343 1.47 10.94 13.25
CA LEU A 343 2.92 10.81 13.35
C LEU A 343 3.61 12.08 12.89
N ASP A 344 4.83 12.29 13.36
CA ASP A 344 5.76 13.22 12.74
C ASP A 344 6.37 12.62 11.46
N GLY A 345 7.01 13.46 10.65
CA GLY A 345 7.72 13.03 9.44
C GLY A 345 6.82 12.86 8.21
N HIS A 346 7.26 12.04 7.24
CA HIS A 346 6.57 11.91 5.95
C HIS A 346 5.19 11.26 6.06
N ALA A 347 5.04 10.24 6.91
CA ALA A 347 3.78 9.51 7.07
C ALA A 347 2.63 10.42 7.56
N GLY A 348 2.92 11.34 8.49
CA GLY A 348 1.93 12.31 8.96
C GLY A 348 1.66 13.48 8.00
N LYS A 349 2.51 13.69 6.99
CA LYS A 349 2.33 14.76 5.97
C LYS A 349 1.55 14.30 4.74
N SER A 350 1.24 13.01 4.64
CA SER A 350 0.49 12.43 3.52
C SER A 350 -0.81 11.79 3.98
N LEU A 351 -1.76 11.64 3.05
CA LEU A 351 -2.92 10.77 3.23
C LEU A 351 -2.61 9.39 2.70
N GLU A 352 -2.85 8.34 3.48
CA GLU A 352 -2.90 6.97 2.97
C GLU A 352 -4.29 6.72 2.39
N ILE A 353 -4.35 6.25 1.14
CA ILE A 353 -5.61 5.88 0.49
C ILE A 353 -5.57 4.39 0.20
N SER A 354 -6.60 3.66 0.63
CA SER A 354 -6.77 2.24 0.33
C SER A 354 -8.07 2.01 -0.41
N ASN A 355 -8.02 1.26 -1.52
CA ASN A 355 -9.19 0.85 -2.29
C ASN A 355 -9.20 -0.68 -2.41
N THR A 356 -10.18 -1.34 -1.78
CA THR A 356 -10.49 -2.75 -2.05
C THR A 356 -11.59 -2.81 -3.09
N VAL A 357 -11.30 -3.35 -4.27
CA VAL A 357 -12.17 -3.32 -5.46
C VAL A 357 -12.70 -4.71 -5.78
N ASP A 358 -13.99 -4.79 -6.10
CA ASP A 358 -14.68 -5.98 -6.59
C ASP A 358 -15.69 -5.60 -7.68
N ILE A 359 -15.31 -5.85 -8.94
CA ILE A 359 -16.15 -5.58 -10.11
C ILE A 359 -16.60 -6.86 -10.82
N ARG A 360 -16.53 -8.01 -10.13
CA ARG A 360 -16.86 -9.33 -10.73
C ARG A 360 -18.30 -9.42 -11.24
N SER A 361 -19.20 -8.64 -10.63
CA SER A 361 -20.61 -8.52 -11.03
C SER A 361 -20.82 -7.72 -12.31
N GLU A 362 -19.84 -6.93 -12.73
CA GLU A 362 -20.00 -5.99 -13.83
C GLU A 362 -19.76 -6.64 -15.20
N THR A 363 -20.11 -5.92 -16.26
CA THR A 363 -19.88 -6.35 -17.64
C THR A 363 -19.50 -5.15 -18.48
N ASN A 364 -18.35 -5.26 -19.16
CA ASN A 364 -17.84 -4.23 -20.05
C ASN A 364 -17.68 -2.87 -19.37
N ARG A 365 -17.12 -2.89 -18.16
CA ARG A 365 -16.86 -1.72 -17.34
C ARG A 365 -15.41 -1.67 -16.88
N GLU A 366 -14.88 -0.46 -16.79
CA GLU A 366 -13.55 -0.16 -16.27
C GLU A 366 -13.71 0.90 -15.17
N LEU A 367 -13.36 0.54 -13.92
CA LEU A 367 -13.51 1.40 -12.75
C LEU A 367 -12.31 2.33 -12.63
N VAL A 368 -12.56 3.62 -12.47
CA VAL A 368 -11.53 4.65 -12.35
C VAL A 368 -11.71 5.45 -11.08
N MET A 369 -10.62 5.70 -10.36
CA MET A 369 -10.55 6.75 -9.33
C MET A 369 -10.05 8.03 -9.98
N GLN A 370 -10.77 9.14 -9.79
CA GLN A 370 -10.38 10.45 -10.28
C GLN A 370 -10.12 11.39 -9.11
N ILE A 371 -8.97 12.06 -9.14
CA ILE A 371 -8.59 13.12 -8.21
C ILE A 371 -8.71 14.45 -8.97
N ILE A 372 -9.60 15.33 -8.52
CA ILE A 372 -9.86 16.65 -9.10
C ILE A 372 -9.30 17.70 -8.16
N SER A 373 -8.42 18.56 -8.64
CA SER A 373 -7.83 19.63 -7.85
C SER A 373 -7.86 20.97 -8.55
N ASP A 374 -7.68 22.05 -7.78
CA ASP A 374 -7.50 23.41 -8.30
C ASP A 374 -6.03 23.71 -8.66
N VAL A 375 -5.17 22.69 -8.76
CA VAL A 375 -3.79 22.83 -9.25
C VAL A 375 -3.82 23.18 -10.74
N THR A 376 -3.21 24.29 -11.12
CA THR A 376 -3.23 24.81 -12.49
C THR A 376 -2.16 24.15 -13.37
N SER A 377 -2.28 22.83 -13.58
CA SER A 377 -1.30 22.02 -14.32
C SER A 377 -1.37 22.20 -15.86
N GLY A 378 -2.41 22.84 -16.38
CA GLY A 378 -2.65 22.99 -17.81
C GLY A 378 -2.82 21.62 -18.46
N ASN A 379 -2.12 21.37 -19.57
CA ASN A 379 -2.11 20.07 -20.23
C ASN A 379 -0.89 19.21 -19.84
N ARG A 380 -0.25 19.48 -18.70
CA ARG A 380 0.97 18.79 -18.28
C ARG A 380 0.74 18.01 -16.99
N PHE A 381 1.32 16.83 -16.93
CA PHE A 381 1.42 16.01 -15.74
C PHE A 381 2.68 15.15 -15.83
N TYR A 382 3.03 14.43 -14.77
CA TYR A 382 4.25 13.66 -14.72
C TYR A 382 3.94 12.24 -14.28
N THR A 383 4.54 11.26 -14.95
CA THR A 383 4.46 9.85 -14.56
C THR A 383 5.85 9.25 -14.50
N ASP A 384 6.04 8.31 -13.60
CA ASP A 384 7.30 7.59 -13.51
C ASP A 384 7.49 6.59 -14.66
N LEU A 385 8.75 6.28 -14.96
CA LEU A 385 9.14 5.15 -15.78
C LEU A 385 9.85 4.14 -14.88
N ASN A 386 9.18 3.03 -14.60
CA ASN A 386 9.69 1.89 -13.85
C ASN A 386 10.22 2.24 -12.46
N GLY A 387 9.65 3.26 -11.80
CA GLY A 387 10.09 3.75 -10.50
C GLY A 387 11.49 4.38 -10.49
N PHE A 388 12.07 4.67 -11.66
CA PHE A 388 13.44 5.15 -11.78
C PHE A 388 13.54 6.64 -12.11
N GLN A 389 12.76 7.11 -13.08
CA GLN A 389 12.78 8.51 -13.53
C GLN A 389 11.38 9.06 -13.72
N MET A 390 11.21 10.37 -13.51
CA MET A 390 9.97 11.07 -13.80
C MET A 390 9.99 11.66 -15.20
N GLN A 391 8.93 11.43 -15.98
CA GLN A 391 8.79 11.99 -17.32
C GLN A 391 7.57 12.91 -17.40
N GLN A 392 7.77 14.12 -17.95
CA GLN A 392 6.67 15.03 -18.24
C GLN A 392 5.84 14.49 -19.41
N ARG A 393 4.53 14.36 -19.19
CA ARG A 393 3.51 14.03 -20.18
C ARG A 393 2.79 15.30 -20.62
N ARG A 394 2.24 15.26 -21.83
CA ARG A 394 1.36 16.32 -22.35
C ARG A 394 0.10 15.68 -22.88
N THR A 395 -1.04 16.18 -22.41
CA THR A 395 -2.34 15.80 -22.94
C THR A 395 -2.55 16.54 -24.26
N LEU A 396 -2.87 15.79 -25.30
CA LEU A 396 -3.00 16.27 -26.67
C LEU A 396 -4.40 15.97 -27.18
N GLU A 397 -5.21 17.02 -27.35
CA GLU A 397 -6.60 16.91 -27.85
C GLU A 397 -6.69 16.33 -29.28
N LYS A 398 -5.64 16.51 -30.08
CA LYS A 398 -5.54 15.91 -31.42
C LYS A 398 -5.41 14.38 -31.41
N LEU A 399 -5.11 13.79 -30.25
CA LEU A 399 -5.02 12.34 -30.07
C LEU A 399 -6.31 11.84 -29.41
N PRO A 400 -6.73 10.59 -29.69
CA PRO A 400 -7.89 10.02 -29.02
C PRO A 400 -7.63 9.88 -27.50
N LEU A 401 -8.70 9.82 -26.70
CA LEU A 401 -8.64 9.80 -25.23
C LEU A 401 -7.62 8.78 -24.70
N GLN A 402 -7.70 7.53 -25.15
CA GLN A 402 -6.84 6.45 -24.67
C GLN A 402 -5.35 6.67 -24.95
N ALA A 403 -4.98 7.49 -25.93
CA ALA A 403 -3.58 7.80 -26.22
C ALA A 403 -2.96 8.78 -25.20
N ASN A 404 -3.77 9.35 -24.30
CA ASN A 404 -3.32 10.21 -23.22
C ASN A 404 -3.19 9.46 -21.88
N PHE A 405 -3.46 8.15 -21.85
CA PHE A 405 -3.17 7.28 -20.70
C PHE A 405 -1.73 6.77 -20.78
N TYR A 406 -1.03 6.79 -19.65
CA TYR A 406 0.35 6.36 -19.51
C TYR A 406 0.50 5.41 -18.33
N PRO A 407 1.51 4.53 -18.33
CA PRO A 407 1.86 3.77 -17.13
C PRO A 407 2.29 4.70 -16.00
N MET A 408 1.81 4.37 -14.79
CA MET A 408 2.33 4.80 -13.51
C MET A 408 2.74 3.55 -12.75
N THR A 409 4.04 3.31 -12.63
CA THR A 409 4.54 2.12 -11.93
C THR A 409 4.71 2.34 -10.43
N SER A 410 4.89 3.59 -10.01
CA SER A 410 5.07 3.96 -8.59
C SER A 410 4.58 5.36 -8.24
N SER A 411 4.58 6.31 -9.18
CA SER A 411 4.19 7.68 -8.85
C SER A 411 3.79 8.53 -10.05
N SER A 412 2.88 9.47 -9.80
CA SER A 412 2.54 10.54 -10.72
C SER A 412 2.25 11.83 -9.96
N PHE A 413 2.38 12.98 -10.62
CA PHE A 413 2.03 14.25 -9.98
C PHE A 413 1.53 15.32 -10.95
N LEU A 414 0.75 16.24 -10.36
CA LEU A 414 0.35 17.52 -10.92
C LEU A 414 1.10 18.62 -10.19
N GLN A 415 1.44 19.71 -10.88
CA GLN A 415 2.03 20.88 -10.22
C GLN A 415 1.69 22.17 -10.95
N ASP A 416 1.66 23.26 -10.19
CA ASP A 416 1.64 24.64 -10.67
C ASP A 416 2.78 25.45 -10.01
N SER A 417 2.73 26.79 -10.09
CA SER A 417 3.78 27.65 -9.52
C SER A 417 3.84 27.66 -7.99
N THR A 418 2.79 27.16 -7.32
CA THR A 418 2.54 27.31 -5.89
C THR A 418 2.38 26.00 -5.13
N SER A 419 2.02 24.92 -5.84
CA SER A 419 1.76 23.62 -5.22
C SER A 419 2.07 22.44 -6.12
N ARG A 420 2.37 21.30 -5.50
CA ARG A 420 2.48 19.99 -6.15
C ARG A 420 1.55 19.00 -5.45
N LEU A 421 0.80 18.25 -6.24
CA LEU A 421 -0.05 17.14 -5.77
C LEU A 421 0.52 15.84 -6.34
N SER A 422 1.12 15.04 -5.47
CA SER A 422 1.78 13.77 -5.82
C SER A 422 0.96 12.59 -5.35
N LEU A 423 0.74 11.61 -6.22
CA LEU A 423 0.16 10.32 -5.91
C LEU A 423 1.24 9.24 -6.02
N LEU A 424 1.58 8.61 -4.90
CA LEU A 424 2.44 7.42 -4.85
C LEU A 424 1.55 6.17 -4.80
N SER A 425 1.96 5.08 -5.44
CA SER A 425 1.19 3.85 -5.54
C SER A 425 2.05 2.63 -5.20
N ALA A 426 1.46 1.64 -4.54
CA ALA A 426 2.11 0.36 -4.27
C ALA A 426 2.03 -0.63 -5.45
N GLN A 427 1.23 -0.31 -6.46
CA GLN A 427 0.99 -1.14 -7.64
C GLN A 427 1.01 -0.32 -8.94
N SER A 428 1.34 -0.98 -10.04
CA SER A 428 1.40 -0.36 -11.36
C SER A 428 0.02 -0.27 -12.00
N GLN A 429 -0.35 0.91 -12.50
CA GLN A 429 -1.66 1.21 -13.06
C GLN A 429 -1.56 2.21 -14.21
N ALA A 430 -2.63 2.33 -15.00
CA ALA A 430 -2.73 3.37 -16.03
C ALA A 430 -3.25 4.68 -15.41
N VAL A 431 -2.60 5.79 -15.75
CA VAL A 431 -2.95 7.14 -15.26
C VAL A 431 -3.05 8.14 -16.42
N ALA A 432 -3.93 9.13 -16.29
CA ALA A 432 -4.03 10.25 -17.22
C ALA A 432 -4.39 11.56 -16.52
N SER A 433 -4.02 12.69 -17.11
CA SER A 433 -4.54 14.01 -16.74
C SER A 433 -5.28 14.59 -17.95
N LEU A 434 -6.57 14.25 -18.09
CA LEU A 434 -7.34 14.63 -19.29
C LEU A 434 -7.73 16.11 -19.28
N ARG A 435 -7.84 16.72 -18.09
CA ARG A 435 -8.06 18.16 -17.89
C ARG A 435 -7.09 18.70 -16.83
N SER A 436 -6.85 20.00 -16.88
CA SER A 436 -6.00 20.68 -15.89
C SER A 436 -6.49 20.41 -14.47
N GLY A 437 -5.57 20.08 -13.57
CA GLY A 437 -5.88 19.80 -12.17
C GLY A 437 -6.46 18.42 -11.90
N GLU A 438 -6.68 17.59 -12.92
CA GLU A 438 -7.27 16.26 -12.77
C GLU A 438 -6.26 15.14 -12.98
N LEU A 439 -6.41 14.06 -12.22
CA LEU A 439 -5.65 12.82 -12.37
C LEU A 439 -6.61 11.63 -12.28
N GLU A 440 -6.70 10.85 -13.35
CA GLU A 440 -7.50 9.63 -13.45
C GLU A 440 -6.62 8.39 -13.37
N LEU A 441 -7.05 7.42 -12.57
CA LEU A 441 -6.34 6.17 -12.32
C LEU A 441 -7.27 4.97 -12.53
N VAL A 442 -6.90 4.06 -13.44
CA VAL A 442 -7.66 2.83 -13.68
C VAL A 442 -7.40 1.83 -12.55
N LEU A 443 -8.46 1.44 -11.85
CA LEU A 443 -8.39 0.53 -10.71
C LEU A 443 -8.52 -0.93 -11.12
N ASP A 444 -9.53 -1.25 -11.93
CA ASP A 444 -9.78 -2.60 -12.45
C ASP A 444 -10.67 -2.51 -13.71
N ARG A 445 -10.65 -3.56 -14.55
CA ARG A 445 -11.43 -3.64 -15.79
C ARG A 445 -11.97 -5.04 -16.04
N ARG A 446 -13.23 -5.12 -16.47
CA ARG A 446 -13.92 -6.37 -16.78
C ARG A 446 -14.58 -6.28 -18.16
N LEU A 447 -14.14 -7.13 -19.08
CA LEU A 447 -14.40 -7.01 -20.52
C LEU A 447 -14.76 -8.37 -21.10
N GLN A 448 -15.90 -8.46 -21.78
CA GLN A 448 -16.48 -9.74 -22.22
C GLN A 448 -15.97 -10.21 -23.60
N GLN A 449 -15.15 -9.41 -24.27
CA GLN A 449 -14.68 -9.69 -25.62
C GLN A 449 -13.16 -9.64 -25.71
N ASP A 450 -12.62 -10.39 -26.66
CA ASP A 450 -11.25 -10.22 -27.13
C ASP A 450 -11.11 -8.90 -27.91
N ASP A 451 -9.90 -8.33 -27.89
CA ASP A 451 -9.56 -7.12 -28.64
C ASP A 451 -8.77 -7.38 -29.94
N ASN A 452 -8.79 -8.63 -30.41
CA ASN A 452 -8.15 -9.10 -31.64
C ASN A 452 -6.64 -8.81 -31.65
N ARG A 453 -5.97 -9.05 -30.52
CA ARG A 453 -4.49 -9.01 -30.40
C ARG A 453 -3.86 -10.39 -30.20
N GLY A 454 -4.65 -11.46 -30.33
CA GLY A 454 -4.18 -12.84 -30.36
C GLY A 454 -4.38 -13.61 -29.05
N LEU A 455 -4.87 -12.95 -27.99
CA LEU A 455 -5.19 -13.61 -26.72
C LEU A 455 -6.35 -14.60 -26.89
N GLY A 456 -7.41 -14.18 -27.59
CA GLY A 456 -8.57 -15.01 -27.91
C GLY A 456 -9.58 -15.13 -26.76
N GLN A 457 -9.56 -14.19 -25.82
CA GLN A 457 -10.53 -14.11 -24.71
C GLN A 457 -10.67 -12.68 -24.17
N GLY A 458 -11.78 -12.42 -23.47
CA GLY A 458 -11.95 -11.21 -22.67
C GLY A 458 -11.23 -11.29 -21.31
N VAL A 459 -11.35 -10.22 -20.53
CA VAL A 459 -10.85 -10.12 -19.15
C VAL A 459 -12.03 -10.34 -18.21
N THR A 460 -12.20 -11.58 -17.75
CA THR A 460 -13.35 -12.01 -16.92
C THR A 460 -12.95 -12.76 -15.66
N ASP A 461 -11.67 -12.82 -15.35
CA ASP A 461 -11.06 -13.53 -14.23
C ASP A 461 -10.81 -12.64 -13.00
N ASN A 462 -11.41 -11.43 -12.96
CA ASN A 462 -11.26 -10.45 -11.88
C ASN A 462 -11.40 -11.07 -10.48
N LYS A 463 -10.62 -10.55 -9.53
CA LYS A 463 -10.60 -10.97 -8.12
C LYS A 463 -10.73 -9.74 -7.21
N LEU A 464 -11.03 -9.98 -5.94
CA LEU A 464 -11.01 -8.94 -4.92
C LEU A 464 -9.59 -8.37 -4.83
N THR A 465 -9.42 -7.09 -5.19
CA THR A 465 -8.10 -6.48 -5.37
C THR A 465 -7.91 -5.30 -4.44
N ALA A 466 -6.89 -5.36 -3.58
CA ALA A 466 -6.53 -4.27 -2.67
C ALA A 466 -5.45 -3.38 -3.30
N ASN A 467 -5.71 -2.07 -3.32
CA ASN A 467 -4.82 -1.05 -3.86
C ASN A 467 -4.44 -0.06 -2.77
N LEU A 468 -3.17 0.36 -2.73
CA LEU A 468 -2.67 1.28 -1.71
C LEU A 468 -1.94 2.47 -2.34
N TYR A 469 -2.20 3.67 -1.82
CA TYR A 469 -1.63 4.92 -2.29
C TYR A 469 -1.23 5.83 -1.13
N HIS A 470 -0.33 6.76 -1.43
CA HIS A 470 -0.11 7.95 -0.61
C HIS A 470 -0.34 9.20 -1.45
N LEU A 471 -1.23 10.07 -0.99
CA LEU A 471 -1.49 11.38 -1.59
C LEU A 471 -0.77 12.46 -0.78
N LEU A 472 0.07 13.23 -1.45
CA LEU A 472 0.89 14.26 -0.85
C LEU A 472 0.63 15.60 -1.55
N LEU A 473 0.19 16.59 -0.77
CA LEU A 473 0.11 17.99 -1.19
C LEU A 473 1.29 18.74 -0.59
N GLU A 474 2.04 19.46 -1.42
CA GLU A 474 3.23 20.20 -1.03
C GLU A 474 3.15 21.65 -1.50
N ASP A 475 3.67 22.57 -0.67
CA ASP A 475 4.04 23.90 -1.13
C ASP A 475 5.12 23.79 -2.19
N HIS A 476 4.90 24.39 -3.36
CA HIS A 476 5.88 24.46 -4.43
C HIS A 476 6.22 25.92 -4.68
N LYS A 477 7.50 26.26 -4.64
CA LYS A 477 7.97 27.55 -5.15
C LYS A 477 8.60 27.26 -6.50
N GLY A 478 7.95 27.64 -7.58
CA GLY A 478 8.50 27.47 -8.93
C GLY A 478 9.92 28.04 -8.99
N GLU A 479 10.87 27.27 -9.56
CA GLU A 479 12.23 27.76 -9.77
C GLU A 479 12.19 29.07 -10.58
N ALA A 480 12.59 30.18 -9.95
CA ALA A 480 13.03 31.35 -10.69
C ALA A 480 14.18 30.90 -11.60
N LYS A 481 14.12 31.24 -12.90
CA LYS A 481 15.18 30.95 -13.88
C LYS A 481 16.55 31.38 -13.33
N ALA A 482 17.31 30.42 -12.81
CA ALA A 482 18.74 30.55 -12.57
C ALA A 482 19.49 29.79 -13.69
N PRO A 483 20.69 30.22 -14.10
CA PRO A 483 21.40 29.64 -15.23
C PRO A 483 21.75 28.18 -14.90
N ARG A 484 21.65 27.31 -15.92
CA ARG A 484 21.98 25.88 -15.86
C ARG A 484 23.18 25.60 -14.95
N CYS A 485 22.91 25.09 -13.77
CA CYS A 485 23.88 24.39 -12.93
C CYS A 485 23.22 23.09 -12.48
N CYS A 486 23.66 21.97 -13.04
CA CYS A 486 23.29 20.64 -12.58
C CYS A 486 23.98 20.36 -11.24
N ALA A 487 23.25 20.49 -10.13
CA ALA A 487 23.56 20.05 -8.75
C ALA A 487 22.41 20.62 -7.88
N GLU A 488 21.67 19.96 -7.00
CA GLU A 488 21.80 18.75 -6.21
C GLU A 488 20.39 18.36 -5.70
N MET A 489 19.92 17.17 -6.06
CA MET A 489 19.04 16.34 -5.20
C MET A 489 19.72 14.98 -5.15
N ARG A 490 20.86 14.96 -4.45
CA ARG A 490 21.57 13.76 -4.00
C ARG A 490 21.85 13.94 -2.51
N GLY A 491 21.45 12.97 -1.73
CA GLY A 491 21.97 12.71 -0.39
C GLY A 491 21.59 11.27 -0.05
N ASN A 492 22.46 10.30 0.22
CA ASN A 492 23.89 10.29 0.45
C ASN A 492 24.48 8.99 -0.11
N GLN A 493 25.56 9.06 -0.90
CA GLN A 493 26.51 7.97 -1.11
C GLN A 493 27.93 8.54 -0.93
N PRO A 494 28.83 7.90 -0.18
CA PRO A 494 30.24 8.30 -0.13
C PRO A 494 30.97 7.88 -1.42
N PRO A 495 32.07 8.55 -1.79
CA PRO A 495 32.77 8.35 -3.05
C PRO A 495 33.64 7.08 -3.03
N SER A 496 33.47 6.20 -4.01
CA SER A 496 34.44 5.16 -4.35
C SER A 496 35.46 5.72 -5.36
N PRO A 497 36.78 5.56 -5.16
CA PRO A 497 37.79 6.09 -6.07
C PRO A 497 37.89 5.25 -7.36
N CYS A 498 37.58 5.88 -8.50
CA CYS A 498 37.91 5.35 -9.82
C CYS A 498 39.42 5.46 -10.09
N ARG A 499 40.11 4.33 -10.19
CA ARG A 499 41.45 4.25 -10.83
C ARG A 499 41.27 4.15 -12.34
N ARG A 500 41.81 5.12 -13.07
CA ARG A 500 42.05 5.08 -14.52
C ARG A 500 42.90 3.85 -14.87
N VAL A 501 42.38 2.94 -15.67
CA VAL A 501 43.19 2.00 -16.46
C VAL A 501 43.27 2.58 -17.87
N ARG A 502 44.49 2.92 -18.29
CA ARG A 502 44.80 3.35 -19.66
C ARG A 502 44.64 2.15 -20.60
N ASN A 503 44.00 2.37 -21.74
CA ASN A 503 44.19 1.54 -22.93
C ASN A 503 45.68 1.45 -23.29
N PRO A 504 46.07 0.30 -23.85
CA PRO A 504 46.79 0.36 -25.11
C PRO A 504 46.13 -0.56 -26.15
N ASN A 505 45.56 0.09 -27.16
CA ASN A 505 45.74 -0.11 -28.61
C ASN A 505 45.61 -1.50 -29.28
N PRO A 506 45.32 -1.49 -30.60
CA PRO A 506 44.48 -2.46 -31.28
C PRO A 506 45.29 -3.49 -32.09
N ILE A 507 44.65 -4.63 -32.36
CA ILE A 507 44.74 -5.38 -33.61
C ILE A 507 43.31 -5.76 -34.00
#